data_AF-A0A5N9GGJ2-F1
#
_entry.id   AF-A0A5N9GGJ2-F1
#
_cell.length_a   1.000
_cell.length_b   1.000
_cell.length_c   1.000
_cell.angle_alpha   90.00
_cell.angle_beta   90.00
_cell.angle_gamma   90.00
#
_symmetry.space_group_name_H-M   'P 1'
#
loop_
_entity.id
_entity.type
_entity.pdbx_description
1 polymer ?
#
loop_
_entity_poly.entity_id
_entity_poly.type
_entity_poly.pdbx_seq_one_letter_code
_entity_poly.pdbx_strand_id
1 'polypeptide(L)'
;MGRFLKSFENFDLSRVAAYGPDELQRLFEDSRIVRNPRKIIATVENARIMLDYIDEHGSFHAYLRSLDHLDYHTRVKVLTRPFAGLGRTSAFVFLHCVNEETPDWQDR
;
A
#
# COMPACT_ATOMS: atom_id res chain seq x y z
N MET A 1 7.29 -17.38 10.72
CA MET A 1 6.95 -16.53 9.56
C MET A 1 5.47 -16.72 9.21
N GLY A 2 4.66 -15.67 9.28
CA GLY A 2 3.19 -15.76 9.15
C GLY A 2 2.72 -16.29 7.79
N ARG A 3 1.63 -17.07 7.77
CA ARG A 3 1.08 -17.70 6.56
C ARG A 3 0.69 -16.68 5.47
N PHE A 4 0.25 -15.49 5.87
CA PHE A 4 -0.14 -14.39 4.99
C PHE A 4 1.03 -13.83 4.16
N LEU A 5 2.19 -13.61 4.79
CA LEU A 5 3.39 -13.12 4.11
C LEU A 5 3.82 -14.07 2.99
N LYS A 6 3.77 -15.38 3.22
CA LYS A 6 4.16 -16.39 2.22
C LYS A 6 3.20 -16.43 1.03
N SER A 7 1.90 -16.25 1.23
CA SER A 7 0.91 -16.27 0.14
C SER A 7 1.09 -15.10 -0.84
N PHE A 8 1.63 -13.97 -0.36
CA PHE A 8 1.99 -12.79 -1.16
C PHE A 8 3.50 -12.70 -1.44
N GLU A 9 4.21 -13.83 -1.41
CA GLU A 9 5.64 -13.89 -1.81
C GLU A 9 6.53 -12.91 -1.03
N ASN A 10 6.24 -12.77 0.27
CA ASN A 10 6.87 -11.82 1.20
C ASN A 10 6.70 -10.35 0.82
N PHE A 11 5.66 -10.01 0.04
CA PHE A 11 5.40 -8.67 -0.47
C PHE A 11 6.52 -8.12 -1.36
N ASP A 12 7.12 -8.98 -2.18
CA ASP A 12 7.93 -8.52 -3.30
C ASP A 12 7.04 -7.72 -4.26
N LEU A 13 7.27 -6.41 -4.32
CA LEU A 13 6.44 -5.48 -5.10
C LEU A 13 6.41 -5.85 -6.58
N SER A 14 7.56 -6.23 -7.16
CA SER A 14 7.68 -6.58 -8.57
C SER A 14 6.84 -7.80 -8.90
N ARG A 15 6.88 -8.81 -8.03
CA ARG A 15 6.12 -10.04 -8.22
C ARG A 15 4.62 -9.82 -8.04
N VAL A 16 4.22 -9.11 -6.97
CA VAL A 16 2.81 -8.81 -6.70
C VAL A 16 2.21 -7.94 -7.80
N ALA A 17 2.95 -6.95 -8.32
CA ALA A 17 2.49 -6.11 -9.43
C ALA A 17 2.29 -6.90 -10.73
N ALA A 18 3.07 -7.97 -10.93
CA ALA A 18 3.00 -8.83 -12.11
C ALA A 18 1.88 -9.88 -12.05
N TYR A 19 1.13 -9.98 -10.95
CA TYR A 19 0.04 -10.97 -10.83
C TYR A 19 -1.01 -10.80 -11.94
N GLY A 20 -1.19 -11.88 -12.70
CA GLY A 20 -2.20 -12.02 -13.74
C GLY A 20 -3.47 -12.72 -13.24
N PRO A 21 -4.38 -13.06 -14.16
CA PRO A 21 -5.64 -13.73 -13.82
C PRO A 21 -5.46 -15.03 -13.03
N ASP A 22 -4.46 -15.84 -13.38
CA ASP A 22 -4.22 -17.14 -12.75
C ASP A 22 -3.78 -17.00 -11.28
N GLU A 23 -2.87 -16.07 -11.00
CA GLU A 23 -2.43 -15.72 -9.64
C GLU A 23 -3.57 -15.15 -8.81
N LEU A 24 -4.42 -14.31 -9.40
CA LEU A 24 -5.60 -13.79 -8.72
C LEU A 24 -6.57 -14.91 -8.35
N GLN A 25 -6.84 -15.84 -9.28
CA GLN A 25 -7.69 -17.00 -9.02
C GLN A 25 -7.10 -17.86 -7.89
N ARG A 26 -5.79 -18.15 -7.95
CA ARG A 26 -5.07 -18.87 -6.88
C ARG A 26 -5.26 -18.20 -5.52
N LEU A 27 -5.18 -16.87 -5.45
CA LEU A 27 -5.36 -16.12 -4.20
C LEU A 27 -6.82 -16.11 -3.73
N PHE A 28 -7.80 -16.09 -4.64
CA PHE A 28 -9.22 -16.18 -4.28
C PHE A 28 -9.57 -17.51 -3.61
N GLU A 29 -8.87 -18.58 -3.98
CA GLU A 29 -9.06 -19.93 -3.44
C GLU A 29 -8.21 -20.20 -2.19
N ASP A 30 -7.17 -19.39 -1.91
CA ASP A 30 -6.25 -19.61 -0.79
C ASP A 30 -6.91 -19.33 0.58
N SER A 31 -7.22 -20.39 1.32
CA SER A 31 -7.82 -20.33 2.65
C SER A 31 -6.90 -19.76 3.74
N ARG A 32 -5.61 -19.54 3.45
CA ARG A 32 -4.63 -18.99 4.40
C ARG A 32 -4.68 -17.46 4.47
N ILE A 33 -5.38 -16.79 3.57
CA ILE A 33 -5.53 -15.34 3.52
C ILE A 33 -6.99 -14.90 3.72
N VAL A 34 -7.19 -13.61 3.97
CA VAL A 34 -8.53 -13.02 3.91
C VAL A 34 -8.99 -12.99 2.45
N ARG A 35 -9.87 -13.92 2.09
CA ARG A 35 -10.45 -14.10 0.74
C ARG A 35 -11.46 -13.00 0.41
N ASN A 36 -11.00 -11.77 0.37
CA ASN A 36 -11.78 -10.63 -0.09
C ASN A 36 -11.23 -10.20 -1.47
N PRO A 37 -11.94 -10.49 -2.57
CA PRO A 37 -11.46 -10.19 -3.92
C PRO A 37 -11.08 -8.72 -4.11
N ARG A 38 -11.83 -7.79 -3.51
CA ARG A 38 -11.54 -6.35 -3.60
C ARG A 38 -10.22 -5.99 -2.94
N LYS A 39 -9.88 -6.62 -1.80
CA LYS A 39 -8.60 -6.39 -1.11
C LYS A 39 -7.42 -6.99 -1.88
N ILE A 40 -7.61 -8.14 -2.50
CA ILE A 40 -6.58 -8.81 -3.30
C ILE A 40 -6.27 -7.98 -4.55
N ILE A 41 -7.31 -7.59 -5.30
CA ILE A 41 -7.16 -6.74 -6.49
C ILE A 41 -6.50 -5.41 -6.12
N ALA A 42 -6.98 -4.74 -5.08
CA ALA A 42 -6.39 -3.50 -4.60
C ALA A 42 -4.91 -3.66 -4.22
N THR A 43 -4.51 -4.80 -3.65
CA THR A 43 -3.10 -5.06 -3.30
C THR A 43 -2.21 -5.10 -4.55
N VAL A 44 -2.68 -5.73 -5.63
CA VAL A 44 -1.96 -5.81 -6.91
C VAL A 44 -1.88 -4.43 -7.58
N GLU A 45 -2.99 -3.69 -7.62
CA GLU A 45 -3.02 -2.33 -8.18
C GLU A 45 -2.11 -1.37 -7.39
N ASN A 46 -2.17 -1.43 -6.06
CA ASN A 46 -1.32 -0.62 -5.19
C ASN A 46 0.17 -0.96 -5.34
N ALA A 47 0.53 -2.23 -5.60
CA ALA A 47 1.91 -2.61 -5.86
C ALA A 47 2.44 -1.97 -7.16
N ARG A 48 1.61 -1.89 -8.22
CA ARG A 48 1.96 -1.21 -9.47
C ARG A 48 2.20 0.28 -9.25
N ILE A 49 1.27 0.96 -8.58
CA ILE A 49 1.39 2.39 -8.24
C ILE A 49 2.65 2.65 -7.41
N MET A 50 2.95 1.78 -6.44
CA MET A 50 4.14 1.92 -5.61
C MET A 50 5.44 1.77 -6.43
N LEU A 51 5.46 0.86 -7.40
CA LEU A 51 6.60 0.72 -8.32
C LEU A 51 6.75 1.96 -9.21
N ASP A 52 5.67 2.52 -9.74
CA ASP A 52 5.72 3.75 -10.54
C ASP A 52 6.36 4.90 -9.75
N TYR A 53 5.97 5.09 -8.47
CA TYR A 53 6.60 6.08 -7.60
C TYR A 53 8.05 5.76 -7.23
N ILE A 54 8.40 4.47 -7.08
CA ILE A 54 9.78 4.08 -6.86
C ILE A 54 10.64 4.37 -8.09
N ASP A 55 10.12 4.17 -9.31
CA ASP A 55 10.82 4.48 -10.55
C ASP A 55 11.04 6.00 -10.71
N GLU A 56 10.00 6.80 -10.41
CA GLU A 56 10.06 8.27 -10.51
C GLU A 56 10.98 8.91 -9.45
N HIS A 57 10.94 8.41 -8.21
CA HIS A 57 11.63 9.04 -7.07
C HIS A 57 12.86 8.27 -6.57
N GLY A 58 13.17 7.11 -7.15
CA GLY A 58 14.23 6.19 -6.71
C GLY A 58 13.88 5.33 -5.48
N SER A 59 12.89 5.73 -4.67
CA SER A 59 12.33 4.92 -3.59
C SER A 59 10.99 5.47 -3.10
N PHE A 60 10.17 4.64 -2.44
CA PHE A 60 8.93 5.11 -1.84
C PHE A 60 9.18 6.10 -0.68
N HIS A 61 10.30 5.95 0.04
CA HIS A 61 10.69 6.92 1.07
C HIS A 61 11.00 8.29 0.45
N ALA A 62 11.73 8.33 -0.67
CA ALA A 62 12.01 9.57 -1.39
C ALA A 62 10.72 10.22 -1.93
N TYR A 63 9.75 9.41 -2.39
CA TYR A 63 8.41 9.90 -2.69
C TYR A 63 7.73 10.53 -1.47
N LEU A 64 7.76 9.88 -0.30
CA LEU A 64 7.19 10.46 0.93
C LEU A 64 7.84 11.79 1.32
N ARG A 65 9.17 11.92 1.15
CA ARG A 65 9.92 13.16 1.38
C ARG A 65 9.55 14.27 0.40
N SER A 66 9.22 13.92 -0.85
CA SER A 66 8.79 14.91 -1.86
C SER A 66 7.53 15.66 -1.43
N LEU A 67 6.75 15.11 -0.49
CA LEU A 67 5.52 15.68 0.04
C LEU A 67 5.73 16.49 1.34
N ASP A 68 6.94 16.59 1.87
CA ASP A 68 7.23 17.23 3.18
C ASP A 68 6.91 18.74 3.20
N HIS A 69 6.78 19.36 2.03
CA HIS A 69 6.40 20.76 1.89
C HIS A 69 4.89 21.01 2.06
N LEU A 70 4.09 19.95 2.16
CA LEU A 70 2.63 20.00 2.31
C LEU A 70 2.22 19.87 3.78
N ASP A 71 1.11 20.49 4.16
CA ASP A 71 0.46 20.19 5.43
C ASP A 71 -0.04 18.74 5.48
N TYR A 72 -0.24 18.21 6.68
CA TYR A 72 -0.64 16.82 6.90
C TYR A 72 -1.89 16.40 6.11
N HIS A 73 -2.94 17.24 6.08
CA HIS A 73 -4.20 16.88 5.43
C HIS A 73 -4.05 16.85 3.91
N THR A 74 -3.33 17.82 3.34
CA THR A 74 -3.01 17.84 1.91
C THR A 74 -2.11 16.66 1.55
N ARG A 75 -1.10 16.36 2.36
CA ARG A 75 -0.21 15.20 2.20
C ARG A 75 -0.98 13.88 2.19
N VAL A 76 -1.88 13.66 3.14
CA VAL A 76 -2.75 12.46 3.18
C VAL A 76 -3.63 12.39 1.94
N LYS A 77 -4.22 13.51 1.49
CA LYS A 77 -5.05 13.52 0.29
C LYS A 77 -4.24 13.14 -0.97
N VAL A 78 -3.03 13.68 -1.13
CA VAL A 78 -2.14 13.35 -2.25
C VAL A 78 -1.72 11.89 -2.18
N LEU A 79 -1.27 11.43 -1.00
CA LEU A 79 -0.84 10.05 -0.77
C LEU A 79 -1.93 9.04 -1.05
N THR A 80 -3.17 9.31 -0.64
CA THR A 80 -4.27 8.32 -0.69
C THR A 80 -4.97 8.25 -2.03
N ARG A 81 -4.97 9.34 -2.81
CA ARG A 81 -5.71 9.43 -4.06
C ARG A 81 -5.43 8.29 -5.05
N PRO A 82 -4.18 7.86 -5.29
CA PRO A 82 -3.91 6.78 -6.24
C PRO A 82 -4.17 5.39 -5.64
N PHE A 83 -4.06 5.21 -4.31
CA PHE A 83 -4.11 3.89 -3.69
C PHE A 83 -5.54 3.43 -3.36
N ALA A 84 -5.91 2.26 -3.87
CA ALA A 84 -7.17 1.62 -3.58
C ALA A 84 -7.24 1.15 -2.12
N GLY A 85 -8.32 1.48 -1.42
CA GLY A 85 -8.56 1.03 -0.04
C GLY A 85 -7.73 1.74 1.03
N LEU A 86 -7.00 2.80 0.68
CA LEU A 86 -6.23 3.61 1.63
C LEU A 86 -7.05 4.85 2.07
N GLY A 87 -7.98 4.66 3.00
CA GLY A 87 -8.73 5.76 3.60
C GLY A 87 -7.88 6.58 4.59
N ARG A 88 -8.41 7.74 5.05
CA ARG A 88 -7.71 8.65 5.99
C ARG A 88 -7.10 7.94 7.20
N THR A 89 -7.89 7.10 7.89
CA THR A 89 -7.41 6.36 9.06
C THR A 89 -6.30 5.35 8.71
N SER A 90 -6.41 4.66 7.57
CA SER A 90 -5.37 3.73 7.13
C SER A 90 -4.08 4.47 6.75
N ALA A 91 -4.19 5.63 6.12
CA ALA A 91 -3.06 6.50 5.82
C ALA A 91 -2.40 7.02 7.10
N PHE A 92 -3.19 7.46 8.08
CA PHE A 92 -2.68 7.84 9.40
C PHE A 92 -1.89 6.71 10.06
N VAL A 93 -2.47 5.50 10.14
CA VAL A 93 -1.79 4.34 10.74
C VAL A 93 -0.52 4.00 9.99
N PHE A 94 -0.56 4.02 8.65
CA PHE A 94 0.62 3.78 7.82
C PHE A 94 1.74 4.78 8.13
N LEU A 95 1.45 6.08 8.04
CA LEU A 95 2.41 7.16 8.29
C LEU A 95 2.99 7.04 9.71
N HIS A 96 2.15 6.77 10.70
CA HIS A 96 2.61 6.54 12.07
C HIS A 96 3.56 5.34 12.18
N CYS A 97 3.23 4.20 11.53
CA CYS A 97 4.08 3.01 11.53
C CYS A 97 5.42 3.20 10.82
N VAL A 98 5.51 4.11 9.85
CA VAL A 98 6.76 4.43 9.15
C VAL A 98 7.50 5.63 9.76
N ASN A 99 7.13 6.04 10.98
CA ASN A 99 7.71 7.16 11.74
C ASN A 99 7.64 8.51 11.01
N GLU A 100 6.57 8.74 10.26
CA GLU A 100 6.25 10.04 9.68
C GLU A 100 5.58 10.95 10.71
N GLU A 101 5.68 12.26 10.50
CA GLU A 101 4.94 13.22 11.32
C GLU A 101 3.43 13.04 11.09
N THR A 102 2.71 12.81 12.19
CA THR A 102 1.26 12.63 12.21
C THR A 102 0.67 13.48 13.33
N PRO A 103 -0.56 14.00 13.19
CA PRO A 103 -1.26 14.66 14.28
C PRO A 103 -1.53 13.68 15.43
N ASP A 104 -2.05 14.19 16.54
CA ASP A 104 -2.50 13.34 17.63
C ASP A 104 -3.60 12.39 17.15
N TRP A 105 -3.69 11.21 17.79
CA TRP A 105 -4.66 10.16 17.42
C TRP A 105 -6.12 10.63 17.40
N GLN A 106 -6.43 11.71 18.14
CA GLN A 106 -7.76 12.31 18.23
C GLN A 106 -8.07 13.19 17.01
N ASP A 107 -7.05 13.68 16.30
CA ASP A 107 -7.13 14.67 15.22
C ASP A 107 -6.83 14.09 13.83
N ARG A 108 -6.82 12.75 13.71
CA ARG A 108 -6.51 11.97 12.50
C ARG A 108 -7.56 12.01 11.39
#